data_AF-A0A0W0YGA3-F1
#
_entry.id   AF-A0A0W0YGA3-F1
#
_cell.length_a   1.000
_cell.length_b   1.000
_cell.length_c   1.000
_cell.angle_alpha   90.00
_cell.angle_beta   90.00
_cell.angle_gamma   90.00
#
_symmetry.space_group_name_H-M   'P 1'
#
loop_
_entity.id
_entity.type
_entity.pdbx_description
1 polymer ?
#
loop_
_entity_poly.entity_id
_entity_poly.type
_entity_poly.pdbx_seq_one_letter_code
_entity_poly.pdbx_strand_id
1 'polypeptide(L)'
;MKATYQDHLKSKFKPTFFGLFETQYDSLLKNVYAYIYDKPIWSPPAITCKGPVSGGCRNITLAEIQGQFEMYGYNPKLQAKALARVEKYVTDFEAATVLKPTREETERLLAVRDYFRDHIKKATIDSAHEGSLYTPR
;
A
#
# COMPACT_ATOMS: atom_id res chain seq x y z
N MET A 1 -34.92 -7.44 4.60
CA MET A 1 -33.69 -8.28 4.60
C MET A 1 -32.50 -7.34 4.46
N LYS A 2 -31.68 -7.19 5.51
CA LYS A 2 -30.60 -6.20 5.60
C LYS A 2 -29.35 -6.76 4.92
N ALA A 3 -29.05 -6.29 3.72
CA ALA A 3 -27.71 -6.38 3.15
C ALA A 3 -26.75 -5.70 4.16
N THR A 4 -25.84 -6.48 4.72
CA THR A 4 -25.04 -6.13 5.88
C THR A 4 -23.95 -5.12 5.51
N TYR A 5 -23.59 -4.23 6.44
CA TYR A 5 -22.48 -3.28 6.31
C TYR A 5 -21.14 -3.95 5.93
N GLN A 6 -20.98 -5.24 6.26
CA GLN A 6 -19.89 -6.09 5.77
C GLN A 6 -19.83 -6.19 4.25
N ASP A 7 -20.97 -6.28 3.57
CA ASP A 7 -21.03 -6.24 2.11
C ASP A 7 -20.67 -4.86 1.59
N HIS A 8 -20.92 -3.78 2.33
CA HIS A 8 -20.51 -2.44 1.91
C HIS A 8 -18.99 -2.22 2.00
N LEU A 9 -18.34 -2.75 3.05
CA LEU A 9 -16.88 -2.73 3.19
C LEU A 9 -16.20 -3.67 2.19
N LYS A 10 -16.73 -4.90 2.00
CA LYS A 10 -16.26 -5.84 0.97
C LYS A 10 -16.58 -5.37 -0.46
N SER A 11 -17.67 -4.63 -0.67
CA SER A 11 -18.09 -4.10 -1.99
C SER A 11 -17.17 -2.99 -2.47
N LYS A 12 -16.72 -2.10 -1.57
CA LYS A 12 -15.65 -1.14 -1.88
C LYS A 12 -14.29 -1.81 -2.08
N PHE A 13 -14.13 -3.04 -1.58
CA PHE A 13 -12.94 -3.89 -1.71
C PHE A 13 -13.16 -5.03 -2.72
N LYS A 14 -14.03 -4.86 -3.71
CA LYS A 14 -14.18 -5.88 -4.75
C LYS A 14 -12.86 -6.02 -5.51
N PRO A 15 -12.31 -7.24 -5.63
CA PRO A 15 -11.19 -7.50 -6.51
C PRO A 15 -11.76 -7.40 -7.93
N THR A 16 -11.60 -6.23 -8.55
CA THR A 16 -11.93 -6.09 -9.96
C THR A 16 -11.05 -7.07 -10.74
N PHE A 17 -11.74 -7.84 -11.57
CA PHE A 17 -11.34 -8.97 -12.38
C PHE A 17 -10.37 -8.57 -13.52
N PHE A 18 -9.36 -7.73 -13.27
CA PHE A 18 -8.51 -7.13 -14.31
C PHE A 18 -7.05 -7.00 -13.86
N GLY A 19 -6.38 -8.15 -13.70
CA GLY A 19 -4.93 -8.27 -13.49
C GLY A 19 -4.06 -7.86 -14.68
N LEU A 20 -4.47 -6.87 -15.49
CA LEU A 20 -3.72 -6.39 -16.66
C LEU A 20 -3.45 -4.88 -16.64
N PHE A 21 -4.08 -4.10 -15.74
CA PHE A 21 -3.84 -2.66 -15.59
C PHE A 21 -3.98 -2.17 -14.13
N GLU A 22 -3.66 -3.00 -13.13
CA GLU A 22 -3.46 -2.46 -11.78
C GLU A 22 -2.22 -1.57 -11.81
N THR A 23 -2.39 -0.28 -11.49
CA THR A 23 -1.23 0.60 -11.34
C THR A 23 -0.35 0.01 -10.26
N GLN A 24 0.99 0.12 -10.39
CA GLN A 24 1.89 -0.45 -9.39
C GLN A 24 1.45 -0.06 -7.96
N TYR A 25 1.01 1.19 -7.80
CA TYR A 25 0.41 1.76 -6.59
C TYR A 25 -0.71 0.90 -5.96
N ASP A 26 -1.66 0.38 -6.74
CA ASP A 26 -2.75 -0.44 -6.22
C ASP A 26 -2.26 -1.81 -5.74
N SER A 27 -1.24 -2.36 -6.42
CA SER A 27 -0.57 -3.59 -6.02
C SER A 27 0.14 -3.44 -4.67
N LEU A 28 0.86 -2.33 -4.46
CA LEU A 28 1.51 -2.04 -3.17
C LEU A 28 0.48 -1.94 -2.04
N LEU A 29 -0.63 -1.23 -2.24
CA LEU A 29 -1.64 -1.08 -1.18
C LEU A 29 -2.33 -2.39 -0.84
N LYS A 30 -2.56 -3.25 -1.83
CA LYS A 30 -3.10 -4.60 -1.62
C LYS A 30 -2.15 -5.46 -0.79
N ASN A 31 -0.86 -5.35 -1.07
CA ASN A 31 0.20 -6.03 -0.34
C ASN A 31 0.33 -5.50 1.10
N VAL A 32 0.26 -4.18 1.30
CA VAL A 32 0.19 -3.56 2.63
C VAL A 32 -1.00 -4.09 3.42
N TYR A 33 -2.18 -4.13 2.81
CA TYR A 33 -3.38 -4.70 3.44
C TYR A 33 -3.18 -6.17 3.83
N ALA A 34 -2.63 -6.98 2.92
CA ALA A 34 -2.39 -8.39 3.17
C ALA A 34 -1.39 -8.61 4.32
N TYR A 35 -0.36 -7.77 4.43
CA TYR A 35 0.59 -7.81 5.54
C TYR A 35 -0.06 -7.46 6.88
N ILE A 36 -0.84 -6.38 6.93
CA ILE A 36 -1.51 -5.91 8.15
C ILE A 36 -2.40 -7.00 8.74
N TYR A 37 -3.24 -7.63 7.90
CA TYR A 37 -4.23 -8.62 8.30
C TYR A 37 -3.75 -10.08 8.21
N ASP A 38 -2.45 -10.29 7.99
CA ASP A 38 -1.84 -11.61 7.80
C ASP A 38 -2.55 -12.49 6.75
N LYS A 39 -3.01 -11.87 5.65
CA LYS A 39 -3.75 -12.57 4.61
C LYS A 39 -2.78 -13.16 3.59
N PRO A 40 -2.95 -14.44 3.21
CA PRO A 40 -2.17 -15.02 2.14
C PRO A 40 -2.55 -14.37 0.81
N ILE A 41 -1.54 -14.06 0.00
CA ILE A 41 -1.70 -13.61 -1.38
C ILE A 41 -1.27 -14.71 -2.34
N TRP A 42 -1.87 -14.73 -3.52
CA TRP A 42 -1.42 -15.61 -4.60
C TRP A 42 -0.16 -15.01 -5.23
N SER A 43 0.95 -15.74 -5.12
CA SER A 43 2.18 -15.43 -5.84
C SER A 43 2.18 -16.21 -7.15
N PRO A 44 2.25 -15.54 -8.31
CA PRO A 44 2.32 -16.24 -9.59
C PRO A 44 3.62 -17.06 -9.69
N PRO A 45 3.64 -18.11 -10.52
CA PRO A 45 4.87 -18.83 -10.83
C PRO A 45 5.92 -17.88 -11.39
N ALA A 46 7.18 -18.14 -11.04
CA ALA A 46 8.32 -17.34 -11.48
C ALA A 46 9.40 -18.23 -12.10
N ILE A 47 10.20 -17.67 -12.99
CA ILE A 47 11.39 -18.33 -13.52
C ILE A 47 12.58 -17.81 -12.73
N THR A 48 13.29 -18.70 -12.06
CA THR A 48 14.52 -18.38 -11.33
C THR A 48 15.73 -18.93 -12.10
N CYS A 49 16.94 -18.55 -11.69
CA CYS A 49 18.17 -19.15 -12.23
C CYS A 49 18.27 -20.68 -11.99
N LYS A 50 17.40 -21.25 -11.15
CA LYS A 50 17.31 -22.68 -10.85
C LYS A 50 16.13 -23.37 -11.56
N GLY A 51 15.44 -22.67 -12.46
CA GLY A 51 14.28 -23.17 -13.19
C GLY A 51 12.94 -22.58 -12.72
N PRO A 52 11.82 -23.04 -13.29
CA PRO A 52 10.49 -22.57 -12.94
C PRO A 52 10.09 -23.00 -11.53
N VAL A 53 9.57 -22.07 -10.75
CA VAL A 53 8.93 -22.34 -9.45
C VAL A 53 7.42 -22.24 -9.59
N SER A 54 6.71 -23.20 -9.02
CA SER A 54 5.24 -23.18 -8.98
C SER A 54 4.75 -21.99 -8.17
N GLY A 55 3.71 -21.32 -8.66
CA GLY A 55 3.00 -20.30 -7.90
C GLY A 55 2.29 -20.91 -6.68
N GLY A 56 1.93 -20.07 -5.72
CA GLY A 56 1.27 -20.53 -4.50
C GLY A 56 0.78 -19.40 -3.61
N CYS A 57 -0.08 -19.74 -2.67
CA CYS A 57 -0.48 -18.85 -1.59
C CYS A 57 0.67 -18.68 -0.61
N ARG A 58 1.05 -17.45 -0.31
CA ARG A 58 2.04 -17.14 0.72
C ARG A 58 1.70 -15.83 1.41
N ASN A 59 2.18 -15.68 2.63
CA ASN A 59 2.09 -14.41 3.32
C ASN A 59 3.15 -13.47 2.75
N ILE A 60 2.78 -12.20 2.62
CA ILE A 60 3.71 -11.15 2.22
C ILE A 60 4.48 -10.67 3.44
N THR A 61 5.75 -10.36 3.23
CA THR A 61 6.65 -9.87 4.29
C THR A 61 6.79 -8.36 4.24
N LEU A 62 7.21 -7.75 5.36
CA LEU A 62 7.52 -6.33 5.41
C LEU A 62 8.60 -5.94 4.39
N ALA A 63 9.65 -6.76 4.25
CA ALA A 63 10.74 -6.53 3.30
C ALA A 63 10.26 -6.41 1.85
N GLU A 64 9.22 -7.15 1.47
CA GLU A 64 8.67 -7.07 0.12
C GLU A 64 7.86 -5.80 -0.10
N ILE A 65 7.12 -5.34 0.91
CA ILE A 65 6.44 -4.05 0.87
C ILE A 65 7.46 -2.91 0.77
N GLN A 66 8.53 -2.98 1.57
CA GLN A 66 9.63 -2.02 1.56
C GLN A 66 10.27 -1.96 0.17
N GLY A 67 10.63 -3.11 -0.40
CA GLY A 67 11.20 -3.18 -1.75
C GLY A 67 10.27 -2.61 -2.82
N GLN A 68 8.96 -2.92 -2.77
CA GLN A 68 7.99 -2.35 -3.71
C GLN A 68 7.86 -0.83 -3.58
N PHE A 69 7.91 -0.31 -2.35
CA PHE A 69 7.89 1.13 -2.10
C PHE A 69 9.16 1.84 -2.61
N GLU A 70 10.31 1.19 -2.48
CA GLU A 70 11.59 1.69 -3.01
C GLU A 70 11.65 1.70 -4.53
N MET A 71 10.98 0.76 -5.21
CA MET A 71 10.84 0.80 -6.67
C MET A 71 10.15 2.09 -7.14
N TYR A 72 9.32 2.72 -6.29
CA TYR A 72 8.74 4.04 -6.57
C TYR A 72 9.69 5.20 -6.27
N GLY A 73 10.93 4.95 -5.86
CA GLY A 73 11.92 5.99 -5.61
C GLY A 73 12.23 6.87 -6.82
N TYR A 74 11.88 6.43 -8.03
CA TYR A 74 11.93 7.23 -9.27
C TYR A 74 10.69 8.10 -9.50
N ASN A 75 9.61 7.90 -8.74
CA ASN A 75 8.37 8.67 -8.80
C ASN A 75 7.93 9.12 -7.39
N PRO A 76 8.45 10.26 -6.90
CA PRO A 76 8.19 10.74 -5.53
C PRO A 76 6.72 11.08 -5.29
N LYS A 77 5.95 11.43 -6.34
CA LYS A 77 4.51 11.66 -6.24
C LYS A 77 3.76 10.39 -5.87
N LEU A 78 4.18 9.24 -6.41
CA LEU A 78 3.59 7.94 -6.06
C LEU A 78 3.96 7.51 -4.64
N GLN A 79 5.20 7.74 -4.20
CA GLN A 79 5.60 7.50 -2.80
C GLN A 79 4.78 8.35 -1.82
N ALA A 80 4.63 9.65 -2.09
CA ALA A 80 3.82 10.54 -1.27
C ALA A 80 2.35 10.11 -1.22
N LYS A 81 1.78 9.71 -2.37
CA LYS A 81 0.41 9.18 -2.45
C LYS A 81 0.25 7.90 -1.62
N ALA A 82 1.24 7.01 -1.65
CA ALA A 82 1.23 5.76 -0.89
C ALA A 82 1.30 6.03 0.62
N LEU A 83 2.20 6.92 1.07
CA LEU A 83 2.25 7.35 2.47
C LEU A 83 0.92 7.96 2.91
N ALA A 84 0.37 8.91 2.16
CA ALA A 84 -0.90 9.56 2.53
C ALA A 84 -2.05 8.55 2.70
N ARG A 85 -2.03 7.47 1.90
CA ARG A 85 -3.02 6.40 2.03
C ARG A 85 -2.79 5.54 3.27
N VAL A 86 -1.54 5.21 3.60
CA VAL A 86 -1.18 4.48 4.82
C VAL A 86 -1.48 5.30 6.08
N GLU A 87 -1.20 6.60 6.07
CA GLU A 87 -1.57 7.50 7.17
C GLU A 87 -3.08 7.55 7.38
N LYS A 88 -3.86 7.56 6.28
CA LYS A 88 -5.30 7.44 6.38
C LYS A 88 -5.74 6.12 7.03
N TYR A 89 -5.08 4.99 6.74
CA TYR A 89 -5.39 3.73 7.42
C TYR A 89 -5.12 3.80 8.93
N VAL A 90 -4.07 4.52 9.36
CA VAL A 90 -3.81 4.74 10.80
C VAL A 90 -4.95 5.53 11.43
N THR A 91 -5.39 6.62 10.81
CA THR A 91 -6.53 7.39 11.31
C THR A 91 -7.82 6.56 11.34
N ASP A 92 -8.07 5.75 10.31
CA ASP A 92 -9.23 4.86 10.25
C ASP A 92 -9.16 3.76 11.35
N PHE A 93 -7.97 3.26 11.67
CA PHE A 93 -7.73 2.29 12.76
C PHE A 93 -7.99 2.92 14.14
N GLU A 94 -7.50 4.13 14.37
CA GLU A 94 -7.70 4.87 15.62
C GLU A 94 -9.17 5.24 15.84
N ALA A 95 -9.89 5.55 14.77
CA ALA A 95 -11.32 5.88 14.80
C ALA A 95 -12.24 4.64 14.83
N ALA A 96 -11.71 3.43 14.67
CA ALA A 96 -12.51 2.21 14.56
C ALA A 96 -13.16 1.82 15.89
N THR A 97 -14.48 2.01 15.99
CA THR A 97 -15.26 1.67 17.19
C THR A 97 -15.95 0.30 17.10
N VAL A 98 -16.23 -0.18 15.89
CA VAL A 98 -17.01 -1.41 15.64
C VAL A 98 -16.13 -2.66 15.56
N LEU A 99 -15.01 -2.58 14.85
CA LEU A 99 -14.02 -3.63 14.75
C LEU A 99 -12.69 -3.03 15.17
N LYS A 100 -12.36 -3.18 16.45
CA LYS A 100 -11.09 -2.66 16.96
C LYS A 100 -9.95 -3.51 16.38
N PRO A 101 -9.00 -2.90 15.66
CA PRO A 101 -7.83 -3.61 15.19
C PRO A 101 -7.06 -4.18 16.38
N THR A 102 -6.45 -5.34 16.18
CA THR A 102 -5.60 -5.94 17.21
C THR A 102 -4.32 -5.10 17.39
N ARG A 103 -3.64 -5.31 18.52
CA ARG A 103 -2.35 -4.67 18.78
C ARG A 103 -1.33 -5.02 17.68
N GLU A 104 -1.30 -6.28 17.26
CA GLU A 104 -0.39 -6.77 16.22
C GLU A 104 -0.68 -6.14 14.84
N GLU A 105 -1.95 -6.05 14.44
CA GLU A 105 -2.35 -5.37 13.19
C GLU A 105 -1.95 -3.89 13.20
N THR A 106 -2.10 -3.24 14.36
CA THR A 106 -1.70 -1.83 14.54
C THR A 106 -0.19 -1.67 14.46
N GLU A 107 0.58 -2.52 15.14
CA GLU A 107 2.05 -2.51 15.09
C GLU A 107 2.57 -2.74 13.67
N ARG A 108 1.98 -3.67 12.91
CA ARG A 108 2.31 -3.91 11.49
C ARG A 108 2.03 -2.68 10.63
N LEU A 109 0.89 -2.02 10.81
CA LEU A 109 0.54 -0.82 10.07
C LEU A 109 1.48 0.36 10.39
N LEU A 110 1.82 0.54 11.67
CA LEU A 110 2.75 1.59 12.10
C LEU A 110 4.15 1.35 11.54
N ALA A 111 4.63 0.10 11.53
CA ALA A 111 5.92 -0.24 10.93
C ALA A 111 6.00 0.10 9.43
N VAL A 112 4.91 -0.15 8.67
CA VAL A 112 4.83 0.25 7.25
C VAL A 112 4.83 1.78 7.11
N ARG A 113 4.02 2.48 7.91
CA ARG A 113 3.95 3.95 7.90
C ARG A 113 5.31 4.57 8.16
N ASP A 114 5.97 4.14 9.23
CA ASP A 114 7.24 4.71 9.68
C ASP A 114 8.32 4.48 8.63
N TYR A 115 8.37 3.29 8.03
CA TYR A 115 9.26 3.04 6.90
C TYR A 115 8.99 3.99 5.73
N PHE A 116 7.73 4.11 5.30
CA PHE A 116 7.37 4.96 4.17
C PHE A 116 7.74 6.42 4.43
N ARG A 117 7.53 6.90 5.66
CA ARG A 117 7.89 8.26 6.08
C ARG A 117 9.40 8.49 6.03
N ASP A 118 10.19 7.53 6.51
CA ASP A 118 11.65 7.63 6.55
C ASP A 118 12.28 7.53 5.15
N HIS A 119 11.62 6.83 4.22
CA HIS A 119 12.16 6.50 2.90
C HIS A 119 11.52 7.29 1.74
N ILE A 120 10.70 8.30 2.04
CA ILE A 120 10.37 9.30 1.02
C ILE A 120 11.63 10.06 0.68
N LYS A 121 12.15 9.83 -0.52
CA LYS A 121 13.23 10.67 -1.06
C LYS A 121 12.68 12.09 -1.17
N LYS A 122 13.43 13.06 -0.62
CA LYS A 122 13.15 14.50 -0.55
C LYS A 122 12.96 15.21 -1.91
N ALA A 123 12.47 14.56 -2.95
CA ALA A 123 12.13 15.20 -4.22
C ALA A 123 10.78 15.97 -4.16
N THR A 124 10.09 15.97 -3.01
CA THR A 124 8.80 16.65 -2.80
C THR A 124 8.85 17.70 -1.69
N ILE A 125 10.02 18.26 -1.38
CA ILE A 125 10.10 19.51 -0.57
C ILE A 125 10.34 20.72 -1.48
N ASP A 126 11.01 20.55 -2.63
CA ASP A 126 11.34 21.68 -3.50
C ASP A 126 10.26 22.01 -4.56
N SER A 127 9.37 21.05 -4.91
CA SER A 127 8.31 21.31 -5.89
C SER A 127 7.13 22.14 -5.35
N ALA A 128 7.09 22.46 -4.06
CA ALA A 128 6.13 23.41 -3.50
C ALA A 128 6.65 24.86 -3.54
N HIS A 129 7.94 25.08 -3.85
CA HIS A 129 8.56 26.41 -3.81
C HIS A 129 8.76 27.06 -5.20
N GLU A 130 8.68 26.32 -6.30
CA GLU A 130 8.86 26.86 -7.67
C GLU A 130 7.56 27.35 -8.35
N GLY A 131 6.50 27.61 -7.59
CA GLY A 131 5.22 28.11 -8.13
C GLY A 131 5.05 29.63 -8.11
N SER A 132 6.07 30.43 -7.74
CA SER A 132 5.89 31.86 -7.45
C SER A 132 6.93 32.80 -8.06
N LEU A 133 7.47 32.50 -9.25
CA LEU A 133 8.30 33.45 -10.00
C LEU A 133 8.07 33.33 -11.51
N TYR A 134 6.93 33.83 -11.98
CA TYR A 134 6.80 34.26 -13.38
C TYR A 134 5.92 35.52 -13.44
N THR A 135 6.54 36.68 -13.29
CA THR A 135 5.98 37.95 -13.75
C THR A 135 6.58 38.25 -15.12
N PRO A 136 5.79 38.22 -16.22
CA PRO A 136 6.28 38.71 -17.50
C PRO A 136 6.46 40.23 -17.42
N ARG A 137 7.61 40.73 -17.88
CA ARG A 137 7.82 42.14 -18.25
C ARG A 137 7.64 42.28 -19.75
#